data_AF-A0AAD8AD73-F1
#
_entry.id   AF-A0AAD8AD73-F1
#
_cell.length_a   1.000
_cell.length_b   1.000
_cell.length_c   1.000
_cell.angle_alpha   90.00
_cell.angle_beta   90.00
_cell.angle_gamma   90.00
#
_symmetry.space_group_name_H-M   'P 1'
#
loop_
_entity.id
_entity.type
_entity.pdbx_description
1 polymer ?
#
loop_
_entity_poly.entity_id
_entity_poly.type
_entity_poly.pdbx_seq_one_letter_code
_entity_poly.pdbx_strand_id
1 'polypeptide(L)'
;MANRTSIAGPTWLLFTSSSLRLEDLLAHVFIPFNCVFLVAREGADSNFSIVDLYQVNRTQPIISTVLASWNPLDGITWQQTFLYERRHNLNGQTIRAITYNNPPLIYSVSVGNEVQVSGAFGKIWSLLEEELNFT
;
A
#
# COMPACT_ATOMS: atom_id res chain seq x y z
N MET A 1 8.76 -29.13 10.90
CA MET A 1 8.58 -27.76 11.40
C MET A 1 8.01 -26.94 10.26
N ALA A 2 6.72 -26.61 10.30
CA ALA A 2 6.08 -25.81 9.25
C ALA A 2 6.58 -24.37 9.36
N ASN A 3 7.30 -23.90 8.34
CA ASN A 3 7.73 -22.52 8.24
C ASN A 3 6.46 -21.67 8.09
N ARG A 4 6.12 -20.86 9.10
CA ARG A 4 5.06 -19.86 8.95
C ARG A 4 5.58 -18.80 7.97
N THR A 5 5.31 -18.98 6.68
CA THR A 5 5.39 -17.89 5.70
C THR A 5 4.29 -16.89 6.05
N SER A 6 4.58 -16.03 7.02
CA SER A 6 3.81 -14.82 7.23
C SER A 6 3.95 -13.97 5.97
N ILE A 7 2.83 -13.66 5.32
CA ILE A 7 2.76 -12.71 4.21
C ILE A 7 3.16 -11.29 4.67
N ALA A 8 3.09 -11.04 5.99
CA ALA A 8 3.45 -9.75 6.57
C ALA A 8 4.98 -9.57 6.57
N GLY A 9 5.43 -8.46 5.99
CA GLY A 9 6.80 -8.00 6.06
C GLY A 9 7.19 -7.55 7.47
N PRO A 10 8.41 -7.02 7.65
CA PRO A 10 8.87 -6.56 8.96
C PRO A 10 8.07 -5.36 9.46
N THR A 11 8.12 -5.15 10.77
CA THR A 11 7.58 -3.96 11.45
C THR A 11 8.72 -3.09 11.94
N TRP A 12 8.69 -1.81 11.56
CA TRP A 12 9.67 -0.81 11.95
C TRP A 12 8.99 0.40 12.60
N LEU A 13 9.64 0.96 13.61
CA LEU A 13 9.25 2.21 14.25
C LEU A 13 10.48 3.12 14.32
N LEU A 14 10.41 4.26 13.64
CA LEU A 14 11.44 5.29 13.63
C LEU A 14 10.97 6.50 14.44
N PHE A 15 11.85 7.07 15.27
CA PHE A 15 11.59 8.31 16.00
C PHE A 15 12.38 9.44 15.34
N THR A 16 11.72 10.56 15.05
CA THR A 16 12.37 11.72 14.42
C THR A 16 11.67 13.02 14.81
N SER A 17 12.39 14.14 14.71
CA SER A 17 11.79 15.46 14.79
C SER A 17 11.01 15.79 13.50
N SER A 18 9.99 16.62 13.63
CA SER A 18 9.26 17.24 12.51
C SER A 18 10.11 18.20 11.66
N SER A 19 11.25 18.65 12.19
CA SER A 19 12.21 19.50 11.48
C SER A 19 12.90 18.79 10.30
N LEU A 20 13.02 17.46 10.36
CA LEU A 20 13.58 16.65 9.27
C LEU A 20 12.48 16.27 8.28
N ARG A 21 12.73 16.47 6.98
CA ARG A 21 11.86 16.01 5.91
C ARG A 21 12.04 14.51 5.71
N LEU A 22 10.94 13.76 5.74
CA LEU A 22 10.98 12.30 5.63
C LEU A 22 11.44 11.87 4.24
N GLU A 23 11.12 12.66 3.22
CA GLU A 23 11.52 12.43 1.84
C GLU A 23 13.04 12.47 1.70
N ASP A 24 13.70 13.41 2.40
CA ASP A 24 15.16 13.55 2.39
C ASP A 24 15.82 12.44 3.21
N LEU A 25 15.28 12.14 4.40
CA LEU A 25 15.80 11.10 5.29
C LEU A 25 15.72 9.70 4.67
N LEU A 26 14.70 9.44 3.87
CA LEU A 26 14.38 8.13 3.30
C LEU A 26 14.56 8.08 1.78
N ALA A 27 15.25 9.06 1.19
CA ALA A 27 15.41 9.21 -0.27
C ALA A 27 15.99 7.97 -0.97
N HIS A 28 16.76 7.15 -0.26
CA HIS A 28 17.40 5.94 -0.79
C HIS A 28 16.89 4.65 -0.13
N VAL A 29 15.78 4.73 0.60
CA VAL A 29 15.18 3.60 1.29
C VAL A 29 13.92 3.18 0.55
N PHE A 30 13.90 1.95 0.06
CA PHE A 30 12.67 1.34 -0.44
C PHE A 30 11.90 0.71 0.73
N ILE A 31 10.67 1.16 0.93
CA ILE A 31 9.77 0.64 1.97
C ILE A 31 8.69 -0.22 1.31
N PRO A 32 8.76 -1.56 1.39
CA PRO A 32 7.85 -2.44 0.67
C PRO A 32 6.38 -2.29 1.10
N PHE A 33 5.47 -2.50 0.16
CA PHE A 33 4.01 -2.43 0.39
C PHE A 33 3.49 -3.38 1.49
N ASN A 34 4.14 -4.52 1.74
CA ASN A 34 3.76 -5.45 2.81
C ASN A 34 4.46 -5.19 4.16
N CYS A 35 5.27 -4.13 4.26
CA CYS A 35 5.99 -3.72 5.47
C CYS A 35 5.12 -2.78 6.31
N VAL A 36 5.17 -2.91 7.65
CA VAL A 36 4.64 -1.87 8.55
C VAL A 36 5.80 -0.94 8.90
N PHE A 37 5.82 0.27 8.37
CA PHE A 37 6.90 1.22 8.63
C PHE A 37 6.29 2.50 9.19
N LEU A 38 6.43 2.68 10.50
CA LEU A 38 5.86 3.79 11.22
C LEU A 38 6.94 4.79 11.60
N VAL A 39 6.62 6.06 11.50
CA VAL A 39 7.46 7.15 11.97
C VAL A 39 6.72 7.94 13.03
N ALA A 40 7.20 7.88 14.26
CA ALA A 40 6.80 8.75 15.34
C ALA A 40 7.53 10.09 15.20
N ARG A 41 6.76 11.18 15.00
CA ARG A 41 7.29 12.52 14.80
C ARG A 41 6.91 13.45 15.93
N GLU A 42 7.90 14.13 16.47
CA GLU A 42 7.72 15.23 17.42
C GLU A 42 7.60 16.57 16.67
N GLY A 43 6.43 17.18 16.81
CA GLY A 43 6.04 18.50 16.27
C GLY A 43 6.44 19.66 17.17
N ALA A 44 6.03 20.86 16.78
CA ALA A 44 6.03 22.02 17.67
C ALA A 44 4.98 21.86 18.78
N ASP A 45 5.15 22.60 19.87
CA ASP A 45 4.17 22.70 20.97
C ASP A 45 3.80 21.35 21.63
N SER A 46 4.77 20.43 21.70
CA SER A 46 4.59 19.07 22.22
C SER A 46 3.58 18.22 21.43
N ASN A 47 3.30 18.55 20.16
CA ASN A 47 2.46 17.71 19.33
C ASN A 47 3.21 16.48 18.85
N PHE A 48 2.56 15.33 18.77
CA PHE A 48 3.14 14.11 18.22
C PHE A 48 2.28 13.56 17.09
N SER A 49 2.89 12.89 16.14
CA SER A 49 2.17 12.16 15.09
C SER A 49 2.82 10.82 14.81
N ILE A 50 2.01 9.85 14.39
CA ILE A 50 2.49 8.57 13.86
C ILE A 50 2.11 8.53 12.38
N VAL A 51 3.10 8.37 11.53
CA VAL A 51 2.94 8.34 10.07
C VAL A 51 3.31 6.96 9.55
N ASP A 52 2.42 6.33 8.79
CA ASP A 52 2.69 5.13 8.00
C ASP A 52 3.35 5.52 6.68
N LEU A 53 4.46 4.87 6.34
CA LEU A 53 5.19 5.09 5.10
C LEU A 53 5.29 3.80 4.30
N TYR A 54 5.11 3.89 2.98
CA TYR A 54 5.35 2.77 2.07
C TYR A 54 5.51 3.24 0.64
N GLN A 55 5.97 2.35 -0.24
CA GLN A 55 5.95 2.52 -1.69
C GLN A 55 5.27 1.30 -2.31
N VAL A 56 4.42 1.52 -3.32
CA VAL A 56 3.80 0.41 -4.08
C VAL A 56 4.87 -0.30 -4.92
N ASN A 57 5.81 0.46 -5.49
CA ASN A 57 6.97 -0.06 -6.22
C ASN A 57 8.22 0.82 -6.00
N ARG A 58 9.40 0.35 -6.42
CA ARG A 58 10.69 1.06 -6.24
C ARG A 58 10.85 2.37 -7.04
N THR A 59 10.01 2.61 -8.02
CA THR A 59 10.05 3.76 -8.94
C THR A 59 9.02 4.83 -8.59
N GLN A 60 8.12 4.53 -7.66
CA GLN A 60 7.05 5.42 -7.22
C GLN A 60 7.48 6.18 -5.95
N PRO A 61 6.91 7.37 -5.72
CA PRO A 61 7.19 8.14 -4.53
C PRO A 61 6.73 7.42 -3.26
N ILE A 62 7.32 7.79 -2.12
CA ILE A 62 6.85 7.36 -0.80
C ILE A 62 5.45 7.94 -0.58
N ILE A 63 4.53 7.07 -0.18
CA ILE A 63 3.19 7.42 0.29
C ILE A 63 3.26 7.56 1.81
N SER A 64 2.73 8.67 2.31
CA SER A 64 2.73 9.03 3.72
C SER A 64 1.32 9.25 4.23
N THR A 65 0.91 8.46 5.23
CA THR A 65 -0.44 8.54 5.83
C THR A 65 -0.34 8.74 7.33
N VAL A 66 -0.94 9.79 7.87
CA VAL A 66 -1.00 10.01 9.33
C VAL A 66 -2.00 9.04 9.94
N LEU A 67 -1.53 8.13 10.80
CA LEU A 67 -2.37 7.18 11.53
C LEU A 67 -2.86 7.73 12.85
N ALA A 68 -2.05 8.58 13.48
CA ALA A 68 -2.37 9.15 14.76
C ALA A 68 -1.76 10.53 14.93
N SER A 69 -2.44 11.35 15.70
CA SER A 69 -1.94 12.61 16.22
C SER A 69 -2.23 12.67 17.72
N TRP A 70 -1.31 13.26 18.47
CA TRP A 70 -1.50 13.59 19.87
C TRP A 70 -1.20 15.06 20.09
N ASN A 71 -2.03 15.72 20.88
CA ASN A 71 -1.72 17.03 21.42
C ASN A 71 -2.20 17.13 22.89
N PRO A 72 -1.66 18.08 23.67
CA PRO A 72 -2.02 18.20 25.09
C PRO A 72 -3.49 18.55 25.37
N LEU A 73 -4.20 19.16 24.42
CA LEU A 73 -5.57 19.64 24.59
C LEU A 73 -6.60 18.56 24.29
N ASP A 74 -6.43 17.85 23.17
CA ASP A 74 -7.37 16.89 22.61
C ASP A 74 -6.97 15.44 22.91
N GLY A 75 -5.77 15.21 23.44
CA GLY A 75 -5.23 13.87 23.67
C GLY A 75 -4.91 13.16 22.36
N ILE A 76 -5.15 11.85 22.31
CA ILE A 76 -4.85 11.02 21.13
C ILE A 76 -6.04 10.95 20.18
N THR A 77 -5.78 11.25 18.91
CA THR A 77 -6.66 10.90 17.79
C THR A 77 -6.00 9.76 17.02
N TRP A 78 -6.71 8.64 16.84
CA TRP A 78 -6.19 7.45 16.17
C TRP A 78 -7.15 6.96 15.09
N GLN A 79 -6.64 6.72 13.88
CA GLN A 79 -7.38 6.10 12.79
C GLN A 79 -7.27 4.58 12.89
N GLN A 80 -8.30 3.92 13.44
CA GLN A 80 -8.35 2.46 13.51
C GLN A 80 -8.63 1.86 12.13
N THR A 81 -7.56 1.55 11.39
CA THR A 81 -7.64 0.85 10.11
C THR A 81 -6.63 -0.29 10.07
N PHE A 82 -6.96 -1.39 9.41
CA PHE A 82 -5.98 -2.46 9.15
C PHE A 82 -5.01 -2.05 8.04
N LEU A 83 -3.87 -2.74 7.94
CA LEU A 83 -2.77 -2.36 7.02
C LEU A 83 -3.23 -2.20 5.57
N TYR A 84 -3.95 -3.20 5.04
CA TYR A 84 -4.38 -3.18 3.64
C TYR A 84 -5.60 -2.30 3.39
N GLU A 85 -6.43 -2.05 4.40
CA GLU A 85 -7.57 -1.13 4.28
C GLU A 85 -7.12 0.29 3.98
N ARG A 86 -6.06 0.77 4.65
CA ARG A 86 -5.50 2.10 4.39
C ARG A 86 -4.53 2.16 3.20
N ARG A 87 -4.24 1.02 2.57
CA ARG A 87 -3.36 0.88 1.39
C ARG A 87 -4.10 0.30 0.20
N HIS A 88 -5.42 0.49 0.13
CA HIS A 88 -6.26 -0.07 -0.93
C HIS A 88 -5.98 0.52 -2.31
N ASN A 89 -5.29 1.66 -2.42
CA ASN A 89 -4.98 2.30 -3.69
C ASN A 89 -3.53 2.01 -4.13
N LEU A 90 -3.39 1.36 -5.30
CA LEU A 90 -2.11 0.99 -5.91
C LEU A 90 -1.56 2.06 -6.88
N ASN A 91 -2.19 3.23 -6.94
CA ASN A 91 -1.73 4.42 -7.64
C ASN A 91 -1.35 4.18 -9.11
N GLY A 92 -2.19 3.43 -9.84
CA GLY A 92 -2.01 3.12 -11.26
C GLY A 92 -0.86 2.15 -11.54
N GLN A 93 -0.38 1.40 -10.53
CA GLN A 93 0.66 0.39 -10.71
C GLN A 93 0.28 -0.60 -11.83
N THR A 94 1.20 -0.89 -12.75
CA THR A 94 0.96 -1.96 -13.72
C THR A 94 1.19 -3.34 -13.08
N ILE A 95 0.18 -4.20 -13.09
CA ILE A 95 0.24 -5.60 -12.67
C ILE A 95 0.06 -6.49 -13.90
N ARG A 96 1.10 -7.26 -14.22
CA ARG A 96 1.08 -8.18 -15.35
C ARG A 96 0.71 -9.58 -14.90
N ALA A 97 -0.35 -10.13 -15.47
CA ALA A 97 -0.77 -11.51 -15.26
C ALA A 97 -0.61 -12.33 -16.55
N ILE A 98 -0.27 -13.61 -16.39
CA ILE A 98 -0.30 -14.60 -17.45
C ILE A 98 -1.31 -15.65 -17.05
N THR A 99 -2.12 -16.08 -18.01
CA THR A 99 -3.13 -17.10 -17.79
C THR A 99 -3.18 -18.08 -18.94
N TYR A 100 -3.88 -19.20 -18.75
CA TYR A 100 -4.17 -20.18 -19.77
C TYR A 100 -5.68 -20.36 -19.91
N ASN A 101 -6.10 -20.78 -21.10
CA ASN A 101 -7.50 -21.01 -21.38
C ASN A 101 -8.03 -22.19 -20.54
N ASN A 102 -9.00 -21.92 -19.67
CA ASN A 102 -9.63 -22.90 -18.79
C ASN A 102 -11.12 -22.56 -18.59
N PRO A 103 -11.98 -22.82 -19.58
CA PRO A 103 -13.41 -22.53 -19.47
C PRO A 103 -14.09 -23.33 -18.35
N PRO A 104 -15.06 -22.76 -17.63
CA PRO A 104 -15.62 -21.41 -17.79
C PRO A 104 -14.88 -20.33 -16.97
N LEU A 105 -13.82 -20.69 -16.26
CA LEU A 105 -13.12 -19.80 -15.32
C LEU A 105 -12.34 -18.70 -16.06
N ILE A 106 -11.66 -19.06 -17.15
CA ILE A 106 -10.83 -18.16 -17.94
C ILE A 106 -10.97 -18.54 -19.41
N TYR A 107 -11.31 -17.58 -20.27
CA TYR A 107 -11.25 -17.75 -21.71
C TYR A 107 -10.99 -16.41 -22.41
N SER A 108 -10.34 -16.46 -23.56
CA SER A 108 -10.05 -15.26 -24.36
C SER A 108 -11.22 -14.93 -25.28
N VAL A 109 -11.57 -13.66 -25.38
CA VAL A 109 -12.57 -13.13 -26.32
C VAL A 109 -11.89 -12.08 -27.19
N SER A 110 -12.05 -12.19 -28.50
CA SER A 110 -11.58 -11.15 -29.42
C SER A 110 -12.62 -10.03 -29.50
N VAL A 111 -12.22 -8.81 -29.17
CA VAL A 111 -13.03 -7.60 -29.31
C VAL A 111 -12.30 -6.67 -30.27
N GLY A 112 -12.73 -6.67 -31.54
CA GLY A 112 -11.98 -5.99 -32.60
C GLY A 112 -10.59 -6.61 -32.80
N ASN A 113 -9.54 -5.80 -32.68
CA ASN A 113 -8.14 -6.22 -32.78
C ASN A 113 -7.51 -6.59 -31.42
N GLU A 114 -8.26 -6.50 -30.32
CA GLU A 114 -7.74 -6.79 -28.98
C GLU A 114 -8.26 -8.14 -28.47
N VAL A 115 -7.41 -8.83 -27.70
CA VAL A 115 -7.79 -10.05 -26.98
C VAL A 115 -8.04 -9.69 -25.53
N GLN A 116 -9.28 -9.83 -25.09
CA GLN A 116 -9.68 -9.63 -23.71
C GLN A 116 -9.77 -10.96 -22.96
N VAL A 117 -9.36 -10.96 -21.70
CA VAL A 117 -9.55 -12.10 -20.80
C VAL A 117 -10.95 -12.03 -20.21
N SER A 118 -11.74 -13.07 -20.40
CA SER A 118 -13.11 -13.21 -19.90
C SER A 118 -13.27 -14.45 -19.03
N GLY A 119 -14.50 -14.73 -18.60
CA GLY A 119 -14.81 -15.72 -17.58
C GLY A 119 -14.82 -15.14 -16.17
N ALA A 120 -14.90 -16.01 -15.16
CA ALA A 120 -14.96 -15.60 -13.76
C ALA A 120 -13.73 -14.77 -13.34
N PHE A 121 -12.52 -15.19 -13.72
CA PHE A 121 -11.30 -14.45 -13.38
C PHE A 121 -11.19 -13.12 -14.12
N GLY A 122 -11.62 -13.03 -15.38
CA GLY A 122 -11.63 -11.76 -16.11
C GLY A 122 -12.46 -10.71 -15.37
N LYS A 123 -13.66 -11.09 -14.91
CA LYS A 123 -14.53 -10.21 -14.11
C LYS A 123 -13.93 -9.83 -12.76
N ILE A 124 -13.35 -10.79 -12.03
CA ILE A 124 -12.70 -10.52 -10.74
C ILE A 124 -11.50 -9.60 -10.94
N TRP A 125 -10.70 -9.82 -11.99
CA TRP A 125 -9.55 -8.99 -12.31
C TRP A 125 -9.95 -7.55 -12.58
N SER A 126 -10.96 -7.32 -13.43
CA SER A 126 -11.48 -5.98 -13.70
C SER A 126 -12.03 -5.29 -12.45
N LEU A 127 -12.72 -6.05 -11.57
CA LEU A 127 -13.19 -5.50 -10.29
C LEU A 127 -12.02 -5.09 -9.40
N LEU A 128 -10.98 -5.92 -9.30
CA LEU A 128 -9.79 -5.58 -8.53
C LEU A 128 -9.03 -4.39 -9.14
N GLU A 129 -8.97 -4.29 -10.46
CA GLU A 129 -8.35 -3.17 -11.19
C GLU A 129 -9.02 -1.84 -10.84
N GLU A 130 -10.35 -1.83 -10.82
CA GLU A 130 -11.19 -0.69 -10.43
C GLU A 130 -11.03 -0.34 -8.94
N GLU A 131 -11.24 -1.32 -8.05
CA GLU A 131 -11.25 -1.10 -6.60
C GLU A 131 -9.86 -0.76 -6.03
N LEU A 132 -8.81 -1.31 -6.63
CA LEU A 132 -7.44 -1.12 -6.17
C LEU A 132 -6.64 -0.10 -6.99
N ASN A 133 -7.23 0.47 -8.05
CA ASN A 133 -6.59 1.45 -8.93
C ASN A 133 -5.22 0.99 -9.46
N PHE A 134 -5.19 -0.12 -10.20
CA PHE A 134 -4.01 -0.62 -10.92
C PHE A 134 -4.30 -0.72 -12.43
N THR A 135 -3.30 -1.08 -13.24
CA THR A 135 -3.41 -1.30 -14.70
C THR A 135 -2.80 -2.61 -15.15
#